data_AF-A0A4Q3RH88-F1
#
_entry.id   AF-A0A4Q3RH88-F1
#
_cell.length_a   1.000
_cell.length_b   1.000
_cell.length_c   1.000
_cell.angle_alpha   90.00
_cell.angle_beta   90.00
_cell.angle_gamma   90.00
#
_symmetry.space_group_name_H-M   'P 1'
#
loop_
_entity.id
_entity.type
_entity.pdbx_description
1 polymer ?
#
loop_
_entity_poly.entity_id
_entity_poly.type
_entity_poly.pdbx_seq_one_letter_code
_entity_poly.pdbx_strand_id
1 'polypeptide(L)'
;MFSLVEQQEQSSLSIAAFCAENNFKLATFHYWRKKYKLGKLPNRFIPIVAPDVEEQAIRLSYPNGVNIHLSSAHISLISHLIQLV
;
A
#
# COMPACT_ATOMS: atom_id res chain seq x y z
N MET A 1 21.98 -0.69 -19.87
CA MET A 1 22.53 -0.08 -18.63
C MET A 1 22.23 -0.91 -17.39
N PHE A 2 20.98 -1.34 -17.16
CA PHE A 2 20.66 -2.22 -16.02
C PHE A 2 21.17 -3.65 -16.18
N SER A 3 21.26 -4.14 -17.42
CA SER A 3 21.94 -5.41 -17.76
C SER A 3 23.38 -5.47 -17.24
N LEU A 4 24.12 -4.35 -17.25
CA LEU A 4 25.48 -4.28 -16.72
C LEU A 4 25.51 -4.40 -15.18
N VAL A 5 24.46 -3.93 -14.50
CA VAL A 5 24.33 -4.08 -13.04
C VAL A 5 24.08 -5.54 -12.69
N GLU A 6 23.24 -6.24 -13.47
CA GLU A 6 22.99 -7.67 -13.31
C GLU A 6 24.22 -8.52 -13.60
N GLN A 7 24.95 -8.20 -14.68
CA GLN A 7 26.22 -8.86 -15.03
C GLN A 7 27.28 -8.66 -13.93
N GLN A 8 27.34 -7.48 -13.32
CA GLN A 8 28.24 -7.24 -12.18
C GLN A 8 27.83 -8.03 -10.94
N GLU A 9 26.53 -8.14 -10.66
CA GLU A 9 26.03 -8.96 -9.53
C GLU A 9 26.32 -10.45 -9.75
N GLN A 10 26.34 -10.91 -11.01
CA GLN A 10 26.68 -12.28 -11.38
C GLN A 10 28.19 -12.56 -11.45
N SER A 11 29.01 -11.57 -11.83
CA SER A 11 30.44 -11.77 -12.09
C SER A 11 31.29 -11.92 -10.83
N SER A 12 30.72 -11.74 -9.63
CA SER A 12 31.42 -11.76 -8.32
C SER A 12 32.58 -10.75 -8.19
N LEU A 13 32.82 -9.92 -9.21
CA LEU A 13 33.82 -8.86 -9.22
C LEU A 13 33.35 -7.66 -8.42
N SER A 14 34.30 -6.95 -7.80
CA SER A 14 34.01 -5.65 -7.20
C SER A 14 33.57 -4.66 -8.28
N ILE A 15 32.76 -3.68 -7.89
CA ILE A 15 32.26 -2.65 -8.83
C ILE A 15 33.42 -1.93 -9.53
N ALA A 16 34.49 -1.61 -8.79
CA ALA A 16 35.66 -0.95 -9.34
C ALA A 16 36.37 -1.82 -10.40
N ALA A 17 36.55 -3.11 -10.13
CA ALA A 17 37.14 -4.05 -11.07
C ALA A 17 36.27 -4.22 -12.33
N PHE A 18 34.96 -4.38 -12.15
CA PHE A 18 34.02 -4.51 -13.27
C PHE A 18 33.98 -3.26 -14.16
N CYS A 19 34.01 -2.07 -13.56
CA CYS A 19 34.09 -0.80 -14.29
C CYS A 19 35.41 -0.66 -15.07
N ALA A 20 36.52 -1.13 -14.50
CA ALA A 20 37.84 -1.08 -15.13
C ALA A 20 37.93 -2.01 -16.35
N GLU A 21 37.44 -3.24 -16.24
CA GLU A 21 37.43 -4.21 -17.35
C GLU A 21 36.54 -3.77 -18.52
N ASN A 22 35.38 -3.20 -18.21
CA ASN A 22 34.39 -2.79 -19.21
C ASN A 22 34.53 -1.31 -19.64
N ASN A 23 35.57 -0.64 -19.15
CA ASN A 23 36.01 0.69 -19.58
C ASN A 23 34.93 1.79 -19.45
N PHE A 24 34.19 1.81 -18.34
CA PHE A 24 33.22 2.86 -18.05
C PHE A 24 33.41 3.48 -16.66
N LYS A 25 32.95 4.74 -16.52
CA LYS A 25 33.16 5.53 -15.29
C LYS A 25 32.39 4.97 -14.11
N LEU A 26 33.08 4.86 -12.97
CA LEU A 26 32.51 4.41 -11.70
C LEU A 26 31.28 5.23 -11.27
N ALA A 27 31.31 6.55 -11.44
CA ALA A 27 30.19 7.44 -11.13
C ALA A 27 28.92 7.10 -11.92
N THR A 28 29.08 6.78 -13.21
CA THR A 28 27.98 6.38 -14.09
C THR A 28 27.36 5.07 -13.63
N PHE A 29 28.20 4.11 -13.22
CA PHE A 29 27.73 2.83 -12.70
C PHE A 29 26.98 2.97 -11.38
N HIS A 30 27.47 3.80 -10.45
CA HIS A 30 26.75 4.09 -9.21
C HIS A 30 25.36 4.69 -9.47
N TYR A 31 25.26 5.59 -10.45
CA TYR A 31 23.98 6.15 -10.87
C TYR A 31 23.02 5.06 -11.37
N TRP A 32 23.46 4.18 -12.27
CA TRP A 32 22.64 3.09 -12.78
C TRP A 32 22.22 2.12 -11.67
N ARG A 33 23.13 1.75 -10.76
CA ARG A 33 22.83 0.87 -9.62
C ARG A 33 21.80 1.48 -8.69
N LYS A 34 21.89 2.79 -8.41
CA LYS A 34 20.90 3.51 -7.60
C LYS A 34 19.52 3.46 -8.26
N LYS A 35 19.46 3.73 -9.56
CA LYS A 35 18.20 3.70 -10.33
C LYS A 35 17.61 2.28 -10.44
N TYR A 36 18.46 1.27 -10.60
CA TYR A 36 18.06 -0.15 -10.62
C TYR A 36 17.42 -0.57 -9.29
N LYS A 37 18.02 -0.18 -8.16
CA LYS A 37 17.45 -0.44 -6.82
C LYS A 37 16.12 0.29 -6.60
N LEU A 38 16.01 1.54 -7.06
CA LEU A 38 14.74 2.29 -6.94
C LEU A 38 13.60 1.63 -7.71
N GLY A 39 13.88 1.06 -8.89
CA GLY A 39 12.87 0.32 -9.67
C GLY A 39 12.47 -1.03 -9.07
N LYS A 40 13.33 -1.65 -8.24
CA LYS A 40 13.03 -2.90 -7.53
C LYS A 40 12.31 -2.71 -6.20
N LEU A 41 12.25 -1.49 -5.66
CA LEU A 41 11.48 -1.25 -4.44
C LEU A 41 9.99 -1.43 -4.75
N PRO A 42 9.24 -2.21 -3.95
CA PRO A 42 7.80 -2.25 -4.07
C PRO A 42 7.28 -0.81 -3.95
N ASN A 43 6.25 -0.49 -4.73
CA ASN A 43 5.67 0.84 -4.79
C ASN A 43 5.42 1.33 -3.36
N ARG A 44 6.01 2.47 -2.95
CA ARG A 44 5.91 2.98 -1.56
C ARG A 44 4.50 3.45 -1.19
N PHE A 45 3.57 3.32 -2.12
CA PHE A 45 2.16 3.56 -1.92
C PHE A 45 1.48 2.23 -1.62
N ILE A 46 1.02 2.08 -0.38
CA ILE A 46 0.09 1.03 0.00
C ILE A 46 -1.30 1.53 -0.41
N PRO A 47 -2.02 0.84 -1.31
CA PRO A 47 -3.38 1.23 -1.63
C PRO A 47 -4.25 1.05 -0.38
N ILE A 48 -4.90 2.13 0.05
CA ILE A 48 -5.95 2.05 1.07
C ILE A 48 -7.18 1.52 0.35
N VAL A 49 -7.46 0.24 0.51
CA VAL A 49 -8.75 -0.33 0.10
C VAL A 49 -9.75 0.18 1.13
N ALA A 50 -10.58 1.14 0.75
CA ALA A 50 -11.75 1.44 1.54
C ALA A 50 -12.58 0.15 1.63
N PRO A 51 -13.00 -0.30 2.83
CA PRO A 51 -13.95 -1.39 2.89
C PRO A 51 -15.14 -1.01 2.03
N ASP A 52 -15.61 -1.95 1.19
CA ASP A 52 -16.88 -1.78 0.52
C ASP A 52 -17.89 -1.35 1.60
N VAL A 53 -18.62 -0.29 1.32
CA VAL A 53 -19.64 0.23 2.23
C VAL A 53 -20.79 -0.77 2.19
N GLU A 54 -20.59 -1.93 2.81
CA GLU A 54 -21.61 -2.93 3.00
C GLU A 54 -22.52 -2.46 4.14
N GLU A 55 -23.72 -2.13 3.69
CA GLU A 55 -24.97 -1.90 4.41
C GLU A 55 -25.04 -0.58 5.21
N GLN A 56 -26.06 0.20 4.85
CA GLN A 56 -26.46 1.46 5.48
C GLN A 56 -26.82 1.19 6.94
N ALA A 57 -25.80 1.18 7.79
CA ALA A 57 -25.98 0.84 9.17
C ALA A 57 -26.58 2.05 9.92
N ILE A 58 -27.82 1.91 10.39
CA ILE A 58 -28.56 2.97 11.07
C ILE A 58 -28.17 2.96 12.55
N ARG A 59 -27.74 4.11 13.07
CA ARG A 59 -27.50 4.30 14.51
C ARG A 59 -28.69 5.03 15.14
N LEU A 60 -29.25 4.46 16.21
CA LEU A 60 -30.32 5.06 17.00
C LEU A 60 -29.81 5.40 18.39
N SER A 61 -29.93 6.65 18.81
CA SER A 61 -29.42 7.17 20.08
C SER A 61 -30.57 7.68 20.95
N TYR A 62 -30.72 7.10 22.14
CA TYR A 62 -31.78 7.45 23.09
C TYR A 62 -31.29 8.44 24.17
N PRO A 63 -32.19 9.26 24.75
CA PRO A 63 -31.85 10.21 25.82
C PRO A 63 -31.27 9.58 27.09
N ASN A 64 -31.56 8.30 27.34
CA ASN A 64 -31.00 7.52 28.45
C ASN A 64 -29.56 7.02 28.19
N GLY A 65 -28.96 7.39 27.05
CA GLY A 65 -27.59 7.02 26.68
C GLY A 65 -27.46 5.68 25.95
N VAL A 66 -28.57 4.98 25.68
CA VAL A 66 -28.55 3.73 24.90
C VAL A 66 -28.33 4.03 23.41
N ASN A 67 -27.38 3.34 22.80
CA ASN A 67 -27.07 3.43 21.38
C ASN A 67 -27.25 2.07 20.71
N ILE A 68 -28.09 2.01 19.68
CA ILE A 68 -28.36 0.79 18.91
C ILE A 68 -27.76 0.94 17.52
N HIS A 69 -27.07 -0.09 17.05
CA HIS A 69 -26.54 -0.19 15.69
C HIS A 69 -27.34 -1.25 14.93
N LEU A 70 -27.97 -0.87 13.83
CA LEU A 70 -28.81 -1.75 13.02
C LEU A 70 -28.13 -1.95 11.66
N SER A 71 -27.81 -3.21 11.33
CA SER A 71 -27.19 -3.58 10.05
C SER A 71 -28.21 -3.60 8.89
N SER A 72 -29.49 -3.89 9.17
CA SER A 72 -30.56 -3.90 8.17
C SER A 72 -31.69 -2.92 8.51
N ALA A 73 -32.08 -2.11 7.53
CA ALA A 73 -33.11 -1.08 7.66
C ALA A 73 -34.53 -1.66 7.63
N HIS A 74 -34.91 -2.48 8.60
CA HIS A 74 -36.32 -2.84 8.79
C HIS A 74 -37.04 -1.69 9.48
N ILE A 75 -37.60 -0.77 8.69
CA ILE A 75 -38.34 0.43 9.12
C ILE A 75 -39.39 0.13 10.20
N SER A 76 -40.05 -1.03 10.15
CA SER A 76 -41.02 -1.47 11.16
C SER A 76 -40.41 -1.66 12.56
N LEU A 77 -39.19 -2.21 12.66
CA LEU A 77 -38.48 -2.35 13.94
C LEU A 77 -38.07 -0.99 14.48
N ILE A 78 -37.60 -0.08 13.61
CA ILE A 78 -37.24 1.29 13.98
C ILE A 78 -38.45 2.03 14.53
N SER A 79 -39.62 1.91 13.89
CA SER A 79 -40.87 2.52 14.36
C SER A 79 -41.28 2.01 15.75
N HIS A 80 -41.15 0.70 16.00
CA HIS A 80 -41.50 0.12 17.31
C HIS A 80 -40.57 0.59 18.41
N LEU A 81 -39.28 0.70 18.10
CA LEU A 81 -38.24 1.17 19.00
C LEU A 81 -38.37 2.65 19.37
N ILE A 82 -38.95 3.48 18.50
CA ILE A 82 -39.25 4.90 18.79
C ILE A 82 -40.52 5.02 19.65
N GLN A 83 -41.49 4.12 19.51
CA GLN A 83 -42.76 4.14 20.25
C GLN A 83 -42.66 3.65 21.71
N LEU A 84 -41.53 3.07 22.11
CA LEU A 84 -41.27 2.55 23.46
C LEU A 84 -40.73 3.62 24.44
N VAL A 85 -40.59 4.86 23.98
CA VAL A 85 -40.19 6.04 24.77
C VAL A 85 -41.43 6.90 25.02
#